data_AF-A0A1Y0MT82-F1
#
_entry.id   AF-A0A1Y0MT82-F1
#
_cell.length_a   1.000
_cell.length_b   1.000
_cell.length_c   1.000
_cell.angle_alpha   90.00
_cell.angle_beta   90.00
_cell.angle_gamma   90.00
#
_symmetry.space_group_name_H-M   'P 1'
#
loop_
_entity.id
_entity.type
_entity.pdbx_description
1 polymer ?
#
loop_
_entity_poly.entity_id
_entity_poly.type
_entity_poly.pdbx_seq_one_letter_code
_entity_poly.pdbx_strand_id
1 'polypeptide(L)'
;MNKKAIIIVVIICASLFLIPKVVKSLFHNLELNSTLNRNIENINSEFKGIVIEKFSYRQNDSPTHLKINSLDSIFEIVPYHIGFINVGDSIIKPKAENLIIIKKGDSIELRKYYIRISNEVRNSDDFPKEWKEKWLESSTWDTINRN
;
A
#
# COMPACT_ATOMS: atom_id res chain seq x y z
N MET A 1 -4.01 25.59 56.37
CA MET A 1 -3.93 25.31 54.92
C MET A 1 -4.99 24.27 54.55
N ASN A 2 -5.86 24.54 53.58
CA ASN A 2 -7.01 23.68 53.27
C ASN A 2 -6.53 22.38 52.60
N LYS A 3 -6.78 21.22 53.23
CA LYS A 3 -6.34 19.91 52.71
C LYS A 3 -6.83 19.64 51.27
N LYS A 4 -8.00 20.16 50.89
CA LYS A 4 -8.54 20.05 49.53
C LYS A 4 -7.71 20.84 48.51
N ALA A 5 -7.22 22.03 48.90
CA ALA A 5 -6.39 22.86 48.03
C ALA A 5 -5.02 22.21 47.75
N ILE A 6 -4.44 21.54 48.76
CA ILE A 6 -3.16 20.82 48.61
C ILE A 6 -3.31 19.66 47.62
N ILE A 7 -4.39 18.88 47.72
CA ILE A 7 -4.65 17.77 46.80
C ILE A 7 -4.79 18.25 45.35
N ILE A 8 -5.50 19.36 45.12
CA ILE A 8 -5.66 19.94 43.78
C ILE A 8 -4.31 20.36 43.20
N VAL A 9 -3.46 21.03 43.99
CA VAL A 9 -2.13 21.45 43.55
C VAL A 9 -1.26 20.23 43.19
N VAL A 10 -1.30 19.17 44.00
CA VAL A 10 -0.54 17.93 43.71
C VAL A 10 -1.02 17.26 42.42
N ILE A 11 -2.34 17.22 42.17
CA ILE A 11 -2.90 16.66 40.93
C ILE A 11 -2.48 17.49 39.71
N ILE A 12 -2.50 18.82 39.81
CA ILE A 12 -2.06 19.71 38.73
C ILE A 12 -0.56 19.54 38.46
N CYS A 13 0.27 19.47 39.50
CA CYS A 13 1.71 19.22 39.33
C CYS A 13 1.98 17.84 38.72
N ALA A 14 1.26 16.80 39.15
CA ALA A 14 1.41 15.44 38.61
C ALA A 14 0.97 15.37 37.14
N SER A 15 -0.12 16.03 36.76
CA SER A 15 -0.59 16.06 35.36
C SER A 15 0.38 16.81 34.45
N LEU A 16 0.97 17.91 34.92
CA LEU A 16 2.01 18.66 34.19
C LEU A 16 3.27 17.82 33.93
N PHE A 17 3.59 16.84 34.78
CA PHE A 17 4.74 15.94 34.59
C PHE A 17 4.44 14.71 33.74
N LEU A 18 3.21 14.19 33.79
CA LEU A 18 2.82 12.96 33.10
C LEU A 18 2.37 13.20 31.66
N ILE A 19 1.65 14.30 31.39
CA ILE A 19 1.14 14.62 30.05
C ILE A 19 2.26 14.74 29.01
N PRO A 20 3.38 15.45 29.24
CA PRO A 20 4.44 15.59 28.25
C PRO A 20 5.10 14.25 27.87
N LYS A 21 5.20 13.30 28.82
CA LYS A 21 5.78 11.98 28.55
C LYS A 21 4.88 11.12 27.68
N VAL A 22 3.58 11.12 27.97
CA VAL A 22 2.58 10.40 27.16
C VAL A 22 2.49 11.00 25.76
N VAL A 23 2.47 12.34 25.66
CA VAL A 23 2.44 13.06 24.39
C VAL A 23 3.71 12.78 23.58
N LYS A 24 4.90 12.84 24.18
CA LYS A 24 6.17 12.50 23.50
C LYS A 24 6.19 11.05 23.01
N SER A 25 5.67 10.11 23.80
CA SER A 25 5.54 8.70 23.39
C SER A 25 4.56 8.54 22.21
N LEU A 26 3.42 9.23 22.22
CA LEU A 26 2.47 9.23 21.11
C LEU A 26 3.08 9.82 19.83
N PHE A 27 3.80 10.95 19.93
CA PHE A 27 4.50 11.53 18.78
C PHE A 27 5.61 10.64 18.24
N HIS A 28 6.38 9.97 19.10
CA HIS A 28 7.42 9.04 18.65
C HIS A 28 6.84 7.79 17.96
N ASN A 29 5.67 7.30 18.41
CA ASN A 29 4.97 6.21 17.74
C ASN A 29 4.31 6.62 16.41
N LEU A 30 3.92 7.90 16.28
CA LEU A 30 3.48 8.48 15.00
C LEU A 30 4.65 8.63 14.03
N GLU A 31 5.82 9.01 14.53
CA GLU A 31 7.07 9.12 13.75
C GLU A 31 7.62 7.75 13.33
N LEU A 32 7.50 6.72 14.18
CA LEU A 32 7.85 5.34 13.81
C LEU A 32 6.95 4.80 12.67
N ASN A 33 5.66 5.17 12.64
CA ASN A 33 4.78 4.86 11.52
C ASN A 33 5.10 5.65 10.24
N SER A 34 5.68 6.86 10.35
CA SER A 34 6.16 7.61 9.18
C SER A 34 7.53 7.14 8.69
N THR A 35 8.34 6.50 9.54
CA THR A 35 9.61 5.86 9.13
C THR A 35 9.44 4.52 8.41
N LEU A 36 8.24 3.94 8.36
CA LEU A 36 7.82 3.11 7.22
C LEU A 36 7.63 4.06 6.03
N ASN A 37 8.75 4.62 5.57
CA ASN A 37 8.83 5.55 4.48
C ASN A 37 8.58 4.72 3.21
N ARG A 38 7.31 4.41 2.95
CA ARG A 38 6.86 3.75 1.74
C ARG A 38 7.19 4.74 0.63
N ASN A 39 8.33 4.52 0.00
CA ASN A 39 8.93 5.38 -1.01
C ASN A 39 8.12 5.40 -2.33
N ILE A 40 6.84 5.04 -2.24
CA ILE A 40 5.82 5.05 -3.28
C ILE A 40 5.69 6.45 -3.84
N GLU A 41 5.73 7.49 -2.99
CA GLU A 41 5.67 8.91 -3.38
C GLU A 41 6.81 9.31 -4.34
N ASN A 42 7.94 8.60 -4.30
CA ASN A 42 9.10 8.83 -5.15
C ASN A 42 9.11 7.95 -6.41
N ILE A 43 8.03 7.23 -6.69
CA ILE A 43 7.89 6.44 -7.91
C ILE A 43 7.20 7.27 -8.99
N ASN A 44 7.96 7.66 -10.01
CA ASN A 44 7.49 8.56 -11.07
C ASN A 44 6.82 7.83 -12.23
N SER A 45 7.02 6.51 -12.31
CA SER A 45 6.47 5.65 -13.34
C SER A 45 4.98 5.38 -13.11
N GLU A 46 4.14 5.76 -14.07
CA GLU A 46 2.75 5.33 -14.19
C GLU A 46 2.63 4.27 -15.29
N PHE A 47 1.58 3.44 -15.23
CA PHE A 47 1.21 2.61 -16.37
C PHE A 47 -0.29 2.65 -16.61
N LYS A 48 -0.65 2.49 -17.89
CA LYS A 48 -2.03 2.43 -18.38
C LYS A 48 -2.12 1.27 -19.35
N GLY A 49 -3.15 0.45 -19.22
CA GLY A 49 -3.36 -0.66 -20.14
C GLY A 49 -4.75 -1.24 -20.06
N ILE A 50 -5.00 -2.23 -20.92
CA ILE A 50 -6.25 -2.98 -21.00
C ILE A 50 -6.00 -4.41 -20.54
N VAL A 51 -6.90 -4.96 -19.74
CA VAL A 51 -6.87 -6.38 -19.38
C VAL A 51 -7.18 -7.21 -20.61
N ILE A 52 -6.22 -7.99 -21.08
CA ILE A 52 -6.39 -8.86 -22.24
C ILE A 52 -6.61 -10.32 -21.86
N GLU A 53 -6.22 -10.72 -20.65
CA GLU A 53 -6.34 -12.10 -20.18
C GLU A 53 -6.48 -12.17 -18.66
N LYS A 54 -7.26 -13.14 -18.17
CA LYS A 54 -7.30 -13.57 -16.77
C LYS A 54 -6.85 -15.02 -16.70
N PHE A 55 -5.81 -15.33 -15.93
CA PHE A 55 -5.26 -16.68 -15.88
C PHE A 55 -4.77 -17.09 -14.48
N SER A 56 -4.49 -18.39 -14.33
CA SER A 56 -3.81 -18.97 -13.17
C SER A 56 -2.71 -19.90 -13.65
N TYR A 57 -1.56 -19.91 -12.97
CA TYR A 57 -0.50 -20.87 -13.24
C TYR A 57 -0.87 -22.31 -12.84
N ARG A 58 -1.83 -22.45 -11.92
CA ARG A 58 -2.36 -23.75 -11.51
C ARG A 58 -3.56 -24.11 -12.37
N GLN A 59 -3.52 -25.31 -12.96
CA GLN A 59 -4.66 -25.84 -13.71
C GLN A 59 -5.88 -25.98 -12.79
N ASN A 60 -7.05 -25.56 -13.29
CA ASN A 60 -8.36 -25.59 -12.61
C ASN A 60 -8.54 -24.63 -11.41
N ASP A 61 -7.58 -23.76 -11.12
CA ASP A 61 -7.76 -22.71 -10.11
C ASP A 61 -8.49 -21.50 -10.69
N SER A 62 -9.22 -20.78 -9.83
CA SER A 62 -9.72 -19.44 -10.19
C SER A 62 -8.57 -18.57 -10.67
N PRO A 63 -8.77 -17.69 -11.67
CA PRO A 63 -7.69 -16.86 -12.13
C PRO A 63 -7.20 -15.97 -10.99
N THR A 64 -5.90 -15.71 -10.98
CA THR A 64 -5.19 -14.94 -9.95
C THR A 64 -4.32 -13.85 -10.56
N HIS A 65 -4.03 -13.97 -11.86
CA HIS A 65 -3.16 -13.08 -12.61
C HIS A 65 -3.95 -12.41 -13.73
N LEU A 66 -3.52 -11.20 -14.09
CA LEU A 66 -4.00 -10.47 -15.25
C LEU A 66 -2.85 -10.23 -16.21
N LYS A 67 -3.08 -10.43 -17.50
CA LYS A 67 -2.19 -9.93 -18.55
C LYS A 67 -2.72 -8.58 -19.04
N ILE A 68 -1.86 -7.58 -19.02
CA ILE A 68 -2.18 -6.19 -19.35
C ILE A 68 -1.46 -5.82 -20.63
N ASN A 69 -2.21 -5.30 -21.60
CA ASN A 69 -1.66 -4.68 -22.80
C ASN A 69 -1.55 -3.17 -22.58
N SER A 70 -0.33 -2.67 -22.52
CA SER A 70 -0.01 -1.25 -22.50
C SER A 70 0.53 -0.82 -23.87
N LEU A 71 0.60 0.49 -24.13
CA LEU A 71 1.00 1.07 -25.43
C LEU A 71 2.26 0.42 -26.02
N ASP A 72 3.26 0.15 -25.18
CA ASP A 72 4.58 -0.30 -25.62
C ASP A 72 4.96 -1.70 -25.10
N SER A 73 4.10 -2.36 -24.30
CA SER A 73 4.47 -3.61 -23.63
C SER A 73 3.26 -4.42 -23.16
N ILE A 74 3.42 -5.74 -23.12
CA ILE A 74 2.51 -6.65 -22.45
C ILE A 74 3.19 -7.15 -21.17
N PHE A 75 2.53 -7.02 -20.03
CA PHE A 75 3.06 -7.49 -18.75
C PHE A 75 1.98 -8.09 -17.87
N GLU A 76 2.41 -8.78 -16.80
CA GLU A 76 1.53 -9.49 -15.88
C GLU A 76 1.42 -8.75 -14.54
N ILE A 77 0.22 -8.73 -13.97
CA ILE A 77 -0.01 -8.19 -12.62
C ILE A 77 -0.84 -9.17 -11.78
N VAL A 78 -0.70 -9.06 -10.46
CA VAL A 78 -1.47 -9.83 -9.46
C VAL A 78 -2.23 -8.85 -8.57
N PRO A 79 -3.46 -8.45 -8.95
CA PRO A 79 -4.29 -7.58 -8.12
C PRO A 79 -4.83 -8.31 -6.89
N TYR A 80 -5.10 -7.56 -5.82
CA TYR A 80 -5.90 -8.08 -4.72
C TYR A 80 -7.37 -8.20 -5.14
N HIS A 81 -7.87 -9.44 -5.21
CA HIS A 81 -9.19 -9.84 -5.71
C HIS A 81 -9.43 -9.49 -7.18
N ILE A 82 -9.26 -10.46 -8.09
CA ILE A 82 -9.52 -10.23 -9.52
C ILE A 82 -10.96 -10.49 -9.95
N GLY A 83 -11.83 -10.93 -9.02
CA GLY A 83 -13.18 -11.39 -9.32
C GLY A 83 -14.07 -10.31 -9.97
N PHE A 84 -13.80 -9.03 -9.68
CA PHE A 84 -14.54 -7.89 -10.22
C PHE A 84 -13.91 -7.26 -11.46
N ILE A 85 -12.77 -7.75 -11.92
CA ILE A 85 -12.05 -7.24 -13.10
C ILE A 85 -12.37 -8.13 -14.29
N ASN A 86 -12.75 -7.54 -15.41
CA ASN A 86 -13.08 -8.25 -16.64
C ASN A 86 -12.04 -7.98 -17.72
N VAL A 87 -11.93 -8.91 -18.69
CA VAL A 87 -11.19 -8.66 -19.92
C VAL A 87 -11.85 -7.48 -20.64
N GLY A 88 -11.04 -6.54 -21.12
CA GLY A 88 -11.48 -5.27 -21.69
C GLY A 88 -11.52 -4.09 -20.71
N ASP A 89 -11.47 -4.34 -19.40
CA ASP A 89 -11.37 -3.24 -18.41
C ASP A 89 -10.03 -2.52 -18.56
N SER A 90 -10.03 -1.19 -18.38
CA SER A 90 -8.80 -0.41 -18.36
C SER A 90 -8.25 -0.34 -16.93
N ILE A 91 -6.95 -0.58 -16.79
CA ILE A 91 -6.22 -0.46 -15.53
C ILE A 91 -5.24 0.71 -15.64
N ILE A 92 -5.29 1.57 -14.63
CA ILE A 92 -4.40 2.71 -14.48
C ILE A 92 -3.69 2.56 -13.13
N LYS A 93 -2.37 2.54 -13.18
CA LYS A 93 -1.50 2.67 -12.03
C LYS A 93 -0.93 4.09 -12.02
N PRO A 94 -1.51 5.01 -11.24
CA PRO A 94 -0.93 6.34 -11.11
C PRO A 94 0.45 6.28 -10.44
N LYS A 95 1.31 7.21 -10.84
CA LYS A 95 2.57 7.53 -10.17
C LYS A 95 2.33 7.94 -8.73
N ALA A 96 3.34 7.81 -7.87
CA ALA A 96 3.31 8.28 -6.49
C ALA A 96 2.19 7.70 -5.59
N GLU A 97 1.45 6.70 -6.06
CA GLU A 97 0.19 6.27 -5.44
C GLU A 97 0.22 4.78 -5.11
N ASN A 98 -0.43 4.35 -4.03
CA ASN A 98 -0.52 2.93 -3.67
C ASN A 98 -1.84 2.28 -4.17
N LEU A 99 -2.38 2.71 -5.30
CA LEU A 99 -3.66 2.21 -5.81
C LEU A 99 -3.62 1.84 -7.29
N ILE A 100 -4.53 0.95 -7.69
CA ILE A 100 -5.01 0.79 -9.06
C ILE A 100 -6.36 1.49 -9.19
N ILE A 101 -6.56 2.11 -10.34
CA ILE A 101 -7.86 2.57 -10.82
C ILE A 101 -8.27 1.63 -11.93
N ILE A 102 -9.44 1.02 -11.78
CA ILE A 102 -10.03 0.16 -12.80
C ILE A 102 -11.21 0.93 -13.39
N LYS A 103 -11.19 1.13 -14.70
CA LYS A 103 -12.30 1.72 -15.46
C LYS A 103 -13.05 0.61 -16.18
N LYS A 104 -14.32 0.44 -15.82
CA LYS A 104 -15.24 -0.50 -16.48
C LYS A 104 -16.08 0.26 -17.50
N GLY A 105 -15.85 -0.02 -18.78
CA GLY A 105 -16.48 0.73 -19.86
C GLY A 105 -16.29 2.24 -19.68
N ASP A 106 -17.37 3.00 -19.85
CA ASP A 106 -17.29 4.46 -19.91
C ASP A 106 -17.33 5.19 -18.55
N SER A 107 -17.68 4.53 -17.43
CA SER A 107 -18.12 5.31 -16.24
C SER A 107 -17.77 4.78 -14.85
N ILE A 108 -17.41 3.51 -14.66
CA ILE A 108 -17.23 2.99 -13.29
C ILE A 108 -15.75 2.93 -12.94
N GLU A 109 -15.31 3.86 -12.09
CA GLU A 109 -13.99 3.87 -11.47
C GLU A 109 -13.99 3.08 -10.16
N LEU A 110 -13.31 1.95 -10.13
CA LEU A 110 -13.05 1.21 -8.89
C LEU A 110 -11.59 1.46 -8.47
N ARG A 111 -11.42 2.06 -7.30
CA ARG A 111 -10.10 2.29 -6.68
C ARG A 111 -9.78 1.16 -5.70
N LYS A 112 -8.64 0.51 -5.86
CA LYS A 112 -8.16 -0.54 -4.95
C LYS A 112 -6.71 -0.30 -4.59
N TYR A 113 -6.36 -0.43 -3.32
CA TYR A 113 -4.99 -0.33 -2.87
C TYR A 113 -4.21 -1.62 -3.21
N TYR A 114 -2.93 -1.50 -3.59
CA TYR A 114 -2.07 -2.69 -3.64
C TYR A 114 -1.80 -3.14 -2.21
N ILE A 115 -2.06 -4.42 -1.97
CA ILE A 115 -1.70 -5.06 -0.69
C ILE A 115 -0.31 -5.67 -0.79
N ARG A 116 0.06 -6.21 -1.96
CA ARG A 116 1.36 -6.87 -2.21
C ARG A 116 1.69 -6.91 -3.72
N ILE A 117 2.97 -6.86 -4.06
CA ILE A 117 3.52 -7.30 -5.36
C ILE A 117 4.28 -8.60 -5.09
N SER A 118 4.02 -9.70 -5.82
CA SER A 118 4.72 -10.96 -5.57
C SER A 118 6.22 -10.85 -5.88
N ASN A 119 7.04 -11.71 -5.28
CA ASN A 119 8.48 -11.73 -5.58
C ASN A 119 8.75 -12.10 -7.04
N GLU A 120 7.94 -12.95 -7.68
CA GLU A 120 8.13 -13.25 -9.10
C GLU A 120 7.89 -12.01 -9.97
N VAL A 121 6.77 -11.29 -9.77
CA VAL A 121 6.44 -10.07 -10.52
C VAL A 121 7.48 -8.97 -10.27
N ARG A 122 7.94 -8.79 -9.03
CA ARG A 122 8.98 -7.82 -8.68
C ARG A 122 10.32 -8.13 -9.36
N ASN A 123 10.61 -9.40 -9.60
CA ASN A 123 11.88 -9.83 -10.19
C ASN A 123 11.82 -10.05 -11.70
N SER A 124 10.65 -9.89 -12.33
CA SER A 124 10.50 -9.91 -13.79
C SER A 124 11.26 -8.75 -14.45
N ASP A 125 11.84 -9.01 -15.62
CA ASP A 125 12.53 -8.00 -16.44
C ASP A 125 11.57 -6.94 -17.00
N ASP A 126 10.29 -7.31 -17.15
CA ASP A 126 9.23 -6.44 -17.68
C ASP A 126 8.63 -5.52 -16.60
N PHE A 127 8.99 -5.71 -15.32
CA PHE A 127 8.49 -4.87 -14.24
C PHE A 127 9.34 -3.60 -14.10
N PRO A 128 8.73 -2.40 -13.91
CA PRO A 128 9.48 -1.17 -13.79
C PRO A 128 10.55 -1.23 -12.68
N LYS A 129 11.82 -1.06 -13.06
CA LYS A 129 12.97 -1.14 -12.14
C LYS A 129 12.85 -0.19 -10.95
N GLU A 130 12.28 1.00 -11.18
CA GLU A 130 12.06 1.99 -10.12
C GLU A 130 11.10 1.49 -9.03
N TRP A 131 10.05 0.74 -9.40
CA TRP A 131 9.12 0.13 -8.45
C TRP A 131 9.78 -1.02 -7.67
N LYS A 132 10.70 -1.75 -8.30
CA LYS A 132 11.49 -2.82 -7.66
C LYS A 132 12.41 -2.27 -6.56
N GLU A 133 13.02 -1.11 -6.79
CA GLU A 133 14.01 -0.51 -5.90
C GLU A 133 13.37 0.31 -4.76
N LYS A 134 12.25 0.96 -5.01
CA LYS A 134 11.63 1.92 -4.07
C LYS A 134 10.48 1.33 -3.24
N TRP A 135 9.94 0.19 -3.62
CA TRP A 135 8.89 -0.48 -2.84
C TRP A 135 9.47 -1.37 -1.73
N LEU A 136 9.84 -0.76 -0.60
CA LEU A 136 10.16 -1.48 0.62
C LEU A 136 8.85 -1.77 1.39
N GLU A 137 8.51 -3.06 1.46
CA GLU A 137 7.53 -3.67 2.39
C GLU A 137 6.15 -2.98 2.49
N SER A 138 5.17 -3.46 1.73
CA SER A 138 3.80 -2.93 1.81
C SER A 138 3.03 -3.38 3.07
N SER A 139 3.60 -4.26 3.91
CA SER A 139 3.01 -4.65 5.18
C SER A 139 4.04 -5.23 6.17
N THR A 140 3.81 -5.04 7.47
CA THR A 140 4.56 -5.64 8.59
C THR A 140 4.63 -7.18 8.54
N TRP A 141 3.75 -7.82 7.77
CA TRP A 141 3.76 -9.26 7.54
C TRP A 141 4.89 -9.72 6.61
N ASP A 142 5.37 -8.86 5.70
CA ASP A 142 6.51 -9.19 4.82
C ASP A 142 7.84 -9.20 5.60
N THR A 143 7.93 -8.45 6.70
CA THR A 143 9.12 -8.36 7.55
C THR A 143 9.30 -9.58 8.46
N ILE A 144 8.21 -10.25 8.83
CA ILE A 144 8.21 -11.38 9.78
C ILE A 144 8.77 -12.67 9.17
N ASN A 145 8.63 -12.87 7.85
CA ASN A 145 9.07 -14.10 7.16
C ASN A 145 10.52 -14.03 6.63
N ARG A 146 11.35 -13.11 7.13
CA ARG A 146 12.74 -12.90 6.68
C ARG A 146 13.81 -13.34 7.69
N ASN A 147 13.42 -13.90 8.83
CA ASN A 147 14.33 -14.53 9.80
C ASN A 147 14.18 -16.05 9.78
#